data_AF-A0A5C4N2Z3-F1
#
_entry.id   AF-A0A5C4N2Z3-F1
#
_cell.length_a   1.000
_cell.length_b   1.000
_cell.length_c   1.000
_cell.angle_alpha   90.00
_cell.angle_beta   90.00
_cell.angle_gamma   90.00
#
_symmetry.space_group_name_H-M   'P 1'
#
loop_
_entity.id
_entity.type
_entity.pdbx_description
1 polymer ?
#
loop_
_entity_poly.entity_id
_entity_poly.type
_entity_poly.pdbx_seq_one_letter_code
_entity_poly.pdbx_strand_id
1 'polypeptide(L)'
;MTMRPDPPLRQDTLGTSSLPAGLGGNEHPLIDIPFTVYVDGRQYTGAGISLVEAHVVGLADPALENQKRLVRIAFDFGGFAVSLHPEVWIVRDSPQSLVLRFIDPTGEHLPQLRHILNDYISGDITSLGTVIRAGTLTSPKAAGRPTVRRSPWAGLKTVLGTILALVLMLVLLTVAATLVGRRVLLTDLPAPAQIAIAGETLRAVADGQITYLDPEAPQGEVAYAVASTSGETLSIAMPCDCRSVTVGIAEGSTVLAGEPVLRLTQGEPVTIVEANVPRQDLFALQQAGGAEIRLSDGRTVFGQLDSRTSAVDLAPGEDLVPVRLMPEAPLSTDLAGQAVALRIRRDAGNLLAPVAEGWADARAFLTSLWAGARQP
;
A
#
# COMPACT_ATOMS: atom_id res chain seq x y z
N MET A 1 -32.26 80.19 32.94
CA MET A 1 -32.87 78.83 32.96
C MET A 1 -32.41 78.11 31.69
N THR A 2 -31.23 77.50 31.70
CA THR A 2 -30.99 76.06 31.98
C THR A 2 -31.71 75.11 31.02
N MET A 3 -30.98 74.58 30.04
CA MET A 3 -30.82 73.12 29.91
C MET A 3 -29.60 72.76 29.04
N ARG A 4 -28.74 71.99 29.71
CA ARG A 4 -27.63 71.11 29.31
C ARG A 4 -27.70 70.49 27.90
N PRO A 5 -26.55 70.36 27.23
CA PRO A 5 -26.23 69.16 26.47
C PRO A 5 -24.97 68.45 27.02
N ASP A 6 -24.97 67.12 26.87
CA ASP A 6 -23.97 66.17 27.33
C ASP A 6 -22.57 66.39 26.71
N PRO A 7 -21.49 66.15 27.47
CA PRO A 7 -20.13 66.00 26.91
C PRO A 7 -19.81 64.53 26.54
N PRO A 8 -18.93 64.32 25.54
CA PRO A 8 -18.53 63.00 25.10
C PRO A 8 -17.57 62.29 26.07
N LEU A 9 -17.56 60.97 25.92
CA LEU A 9 -16.88 59.95 26.72
C LEU A 9 -15.39 60.22 26.97
N ARG A 10 -15.00 60.00 28.22
CA ARG A 10 -13.64 60.05 28.75
C ARG A 10 -12.72 59.08 28.01
N GLN A 11 -11.51 59.58 27.73
CA GLN A 11 -10.32 58.79 27.52
C GLN A 11 -9.95 58.10 28.83
N ASP A 12 -10.22 56.80 28.95
CA ASP A 12 -9.64 55.99 30.00
C ASP A 12 -8.25 55.53 29.55
N THR A 13 -7.26 56.15 30.19
CA THR A 13 -5.88 55.71 30.32
C THR A 13 -5.81 54.20 30.53
N LEU A 14 -5.17 53.50 29.60
CA LEU A 14 -4.80 52.09 29.73
C LEU A 14 -4.05 51.90 31.04
N GLY A 15 -4.73 51.22 31.96
CA GLY A 15 -4.24 50.88 33.27
C GLY A 15 -2.91 50.14 33.18
N THR A 16 -2.00 50.59 34.03
CA THR A 16 -0.82 49.88 34.47
C THR A 16 -1.25 48.55 35.09
N SER A 17 -1.36 47.49 34.27
CA SER A 17 -1.50 46.13 34.80
C SER A 17 -0.12 45.68 35.25
N SER A 18 0.17 45.97 36.52
CA SER A 18 1.18 45.28 37.30
C SER A 18 0.78 43.80 37.37
N LEU A 19 1.45 42.96 36.60
CA LEU A 19 1.33 41.50 36.74
C LEU A 19 1.84 41.11 38.14
N PRO A 20 1.09 40.30 38.90
CA PRO A 20 1.42 40.00 40.29
C PRO A 20 2.67 39.12 40.35
N ALA A 21 3.59 39.50 41.24
CA ALA A 21 4.64 38.61 41.70
C ALA A 21 4.02 37.57 42.64
N GLY A 22 4.15 36.30 42.25
CA GLY A 22 3.94 35.14 43.10
C GLY A 22 2.55 34.51 43.00
N LEU A 23 2.50 33.33 42.38
CA LEU A 23 1.83 32.09 42.82
C LEU A 23 1.56 31.19 41.61
N GLY A 24 2.47 30.25 41.37
CA GLY A 24 2.27 29.11 40.49
C GLY A 24 3.38 28.14 40.82
N GLY A 25 3.04 26.96 41.35
CA GLY A 25 4.01 25.88 41.48
C GLY A 25 4.61 25.57 40.11
N ASN A 26 5.73 24.85 40.05
CA ASN A 26 6.21 24.27 38.80
C ASN A 26 5.16 23.26 38.27
N GLU A 27 4.09 23.75 37.65
CA GLU A 27 3.00 22.93 37.10
C GLU A 27 3.47 22.17 35.86
N HIS A 28 4.57 22.62 35.24
CA HIS A 28 5.21 21.98 34.09
C HIS A 28 6.72 21.87 34.30
N PRO A 29 7.24 20.68 34.65
CA PRO A 29 8.66 20.50 34.92
C PRO A 29 9.52 20.84 33.70
N LEU A 30 10.68 21.46 33.93
CA LEU A 30 11.69 21.66 32.91
C LEU A 30 12.41 20.33 32.68
N ILE A 31 12.31 19.79 31.47
CA ILE A 31 12.89 18.51 31.09
C ILE A 31 14.13 18.76 30.24
N ASP A 32 15.22 18.08 30.58
CA ASP A 32 16.46 18.10 29.81
C ASP A 32 16.35 17.13 28.62
N ILE A 33 15.87 17.67 27.50
CA ILE A 33 15.79 16.97 26.21
C ILE A 33 16.74 17.69 25.25
N PRO A 34 17.56 16.99 24.46
CA PRO A 34 18.38 17.65 23.44
C PRO A 34 17.49 18.21 22.32
N PHE A 35 17.49 19.54 22.16
CA PHE A 35 16.85 20.21 21.05
C PHE A 35 17.71 21.36 20.54
N THR A 36 17.42 21.81 19.32
CA THR A 36 18.04 22.98 18.71
C THR A 36 16.96 23.97 18.32
N VAL A 37 17.17 25.26 18.60
CA VAL A 37 16.24 26.31 18.20
C VAL A 37 16.86 27.18 17.12
N TYR A 38 16.07 27.49 16.10
CA TYR A 38 16.42 28.44 15.05
C TYR A 38 15.53 29.67 15.18
N VAL A 39 16.17 30.82 15.39
CA VAL A 39 15.52 32.15 15.45
C VAL A 39 16.19 33.02 14.40
N ASP A 40 15.43 33.50 13.40
CA ASP A 40 15.93 34.38 12.33
C ASP A 40 17.23 33.86 11.68
N GLY A 41 17.33 32.54 11.48
CA GLY A 41 18.50 31.87 10.87
C GLY A 41 19.68 31.61 11.82
N ARG A 42 19.62 32.07 13.09
CA ARG A 42 20.63 31.82 14.11
C ARG A 42 20.26 30.57 14.92
N GLN A 43 21.26 29.74 15.22
CA GLN A 43 21.09 28.49 15.94
C GLN A 43 21.42 28.65 17.43
N TYR A 44 20.55 28.13 18.28
CA TYR A 44 20.71 28.06 19.74
C TYR A 44 20.56 26.62 20.22
N THR A 45 21.30 26.25 21.26
CA THR A 45 21.28 24.90 21.84
C THR A 45 20.28 24.85 22.99
N GLY A 46 19.38 23.88 23.00
CA GLY A 46 18.44 23.66 24.09
C GLY A 46 19.15 23.24 25.38
N ALA A 47 18.81 23.89 26.49
CA ALA A 47 19.25 23.54 27.84
C ALA A 47 18.15 22.93 28.70
N GLY A 48 16.88 23.14 28.33
CA GLY A 48 15.73 22.53 28.98
C GLY A 48 14.43 23.04 28.36
N ILE A 49 13.39 22.21 28.36
CA ILE A 49 12.09 22.57 27.80
C ILE A 49 10.94 22.14 28.70
N SER A 50 9.93 22.98 28.78
CA SER A 50 8.66 22.78 29.49
C SER A 50 7.51 23.00 28.51
N LEU A 51 6.26 22.82 28.95
CA LEU A 51 5.07 23.09 28.13
C LEU A 51 4.83 24.58 27.88
N VAL A 52 5.42 25.47 28.68
CA VAL A 52 5.19 26.92 28.65
C VAL A 52 6.42 27.73 28.26
N GLU A 53 7.62 27.14 28.37
CA GLU A 53 8.86 27.82 28.02
C GLU A 53 9.97 26.85 27.59
N ALA A 54 10.94 27.36 26.84
CA ALA A 54 12.16 26.68 26.48
C ALA A 54 13.38 27.54 26.85
N HIS A 55 14.37 26.91 27.48
CA HIS A 55 15.64 27.52 27.86
C HIS A 55 16.69 27.16 26.82
N VAL A 56 17.36 28.16 26.26
CA VAL A 56 18.38 27.97 25.23
C VAL A 56 19.66 28.71 25.55
N VAL A 57 20.78 28.13 25.14
CA VAL A 57 22.12 28.65 25.30
C VAL A 57 22.69 29.01 23.93
N GLY A 58 23.27 30.19 23.83
CA GLY A 58 23.88 30.73 22.61
C GLY A 58 24.11 32.23 22.73
N LEU A 59 24.84 32.80 21.76
CA LEU A 59 25.13 34.23 21.76
C LEU A 59 23.84 35.04 21.56
N ALA A 60 23.35 35.66 22.63
CA ALA A 60 22.06 36.34 22.66
C ALA A 60 22.13 37.70 21.93
N ASP A 61 21.49 37.80 20.76
CA ASP A 61 21.36 39.06 20.02
C ASP A 61 20.54 40.09 20.82
N PRO A 62 21.10 41.26 21.19
CA PRO A 62 20.35 42.35 21.83
C PRO A 62 19.08 42.74 21.08
N ALA A 63 19.07 42.61 19.75
CA ALA A 63 17.93 42.94 18.92
C ALA A 63 16.76 41.95 19.01
N LEU A 64 16.92 40.78 19.66
CA LEU A 64 15.85 39.79 19.80
C LEU A 64 15.07 39.90 21.11
N GLU A 65 15.56 40.68 22.08
CA GLU A 65 14.95 40.77 23.40
C GLU A 65 13.59 41.50 23.37
N ASN A 66 12.62 40.95 24.11
CA ASN A 66 11.25 41.44 24.19
C ASN A 66 10.53 41.52 22.83
N GLN A 67 10.88 40.62 21.91
CA GLN A 67 10.21 40.51 20.62
C GLN A 67 9.44 39.22 20.50
N LYS A 68 8.29 39.31 19.82
CA LYS A 68 7.52 38.17 19.35
C LYS A 68 8.17 37.62 18.08
N ARG A 69 8.45 36.31 18.06
CA ARG A 69 9.04 35.62 16.91
C ARG A 69 8.44 34.24 16.71
N LEU A 70 8.33 33.84 15.45
CA LEU A 70 8.12 32.44 15.07
C LEU A 70 9.48 31.75 15.10
N VAL A 71 9.61 30.68 15.89
CA VAL A 71 10.88 29.96 16.03
C VAL A 71 10.70 28.52 15.59
N ARG A 72 11.76 27.90 15.07
CA ARG A 72 11.76 26.47 14.78
C ARG A 72 12.51 25.73 15.87
N ILE A 73 11.82 24.90 16.62
CA ILE A 73 12.39 23.99 17.62
C ILE A 73 12.52 22.62 16.97
N ALA A 74 13.74 22.08 16.91
CA ALA A 74 14.05 20.80 16.30
C ALA A 74 14.57 19.82 17.36
N PHE A 75 13.90 18.69 17.51
CA PHE A 75 14.34 17.56 18.31
C PHE A 75 14.94 16.52 17.37
N ASP A 76 16.20 16.13 17.63
CA ASP A 76 16.90 15.10 16.86
C ASP A 76 17.10 13.87 17.74
N PHE A 77 16.45 12.77 17.37
CA PHE A 77 16.52 11.51 18.10
C PHE A 77 17.40 10.45 17.40
N GLY A 78 18.21 10.85 16.41
CA GLY A 78 19.20 9.97 15.78
C GLY A 78 18.61 8.91 14.84
N GLY A 79 17.48 9.20 14.22
CA GLY A 79 16.78 8.33 13.26
C GLY A 79 15.52 8.97 12.66
N PHE A 80 14.94 9.92 13.38
CA PHE A 80 13.93 10.84 12.90
C PHE A 80 14.09 12.18 13.65
N ALA A 81 13.57 13.24 13.05
CA ALA A 81 13.58 14.58 13.65
C ALA A 81 12.15 15.12 13.71
N VAL A 82 11.81 15.78 14.80
CA VAL A 82 10.52 16.46 14.97
C VAL A 82 10.78 17.95 15.03
N SER A 83 10.06 18.73 14.21
CA SER A 83 10.15 20.18 14.19
C SER A 83 8.83 20.82 14.59
N LEU A 84 8.88 21.71 15.58
CA LEU A 84 7.76 22.54 16.02
C LEU A 84 8.03 24.00 15.62
N HIS A 85 6.96 24.72 15.28
CA HIS A 85 7.06 26.13 14.85
C HIS A 85 6.22 27.06 15.75
N PRO A 86 6.49 27.14 17.07
CA PRO A 86 5.70 27.98 17.96
C PRO A 86 6.03 29.48 17.80
N GLU A 87 5.04 30.31 18.10
CA GLU A 87 5.26 31.72 18.39
C GLU A 87 5.73 31.90 19.84
N VAL A 88 6.81 32.67 20.03
CA VAL A 88 7.43 32.87 21.35
C VAL A 88 7.69 34.33 21.64
N TRP A 89 7.69 34.65 22.93
CA TRP A 89 8.26 35.87 23.49
C TRP A 89 9.68 35.59 23.97
N ILE A 90 10.67 36.30 23.43
CA ILE A 90 12.08 36.09 23.76
C ILE A 90 12.45 36.98 24.95
N VAL A 91 12.86 36.37 26.06
CA VAL A 91 13.38 37.03 27.25
C VAL A 91 14.86 36.70 27.38
N ARG A 92 15.71 37.71 27.57
CA ARG A 92 17.13 37.49 27.87
C ARG A 92 17.28 37.18 29.35
N ASP A 93 17.93 36.06 29.66
CA ASP A 93 18.29 35.72 31.04
C ASP A 93 19.76 36.08 31.32
N SER A 94 20.66 35.77 30.38
CA SER A 94 22.07 36.16 30.46
C SER A 94 22.66 36.46 29.08
N PRO A 95 23.90 36.97 28.97
CA PRO A 95 24.55 37.20 27.67
C PRO A 95 24.66 35.94 26.79
N GLN A 96 24.57 34.76 27.39
CA GLN A 96 24.69 33.46 26.71
C GLN A 96 23.43 32.59 26.85
N SER A 97 22.33 33.12 27.42
CA SER A 97 21.10 32.36 27.60
C SER A 97 19.84 33.18 27.31
N LEU A 98 18.88 32.54 26.67
CA LEU A 98 17.57 33.09 26.33
C LEU A 98 16.49 32.16 26.85
N VAL A 99 15.41 32.74 27.36
CA VAL A 99 14.18 32.04 27.72
C VAL A 99 13.13 32.38 26.67
N LEU A 100 12.62 31.36 26.00
CA LEU A 100 11.60 31.45 24.97
C LEU A 100 10.26 31.09 25.63
N ARG A 101 9.43 32.08 25.95
CA ARG A 101 8.11 31.85 26.53
C ARG A 101 7.10 31.63 25.42
N PHE A 102 6.39 30.51 25.44
CA PHE A 102 5.39 30.19 24.43
C PHE A 102 4.17 31.10 24.57
N ILE A 103 3.69 31.64 23.45
CA ILE A 103 2.48 32.46 23.42
C ILE A 103 1.29 31.51 23.30
N ASP A 104 0.36 31.56 24.27
CA ASP A 104 -0.79 30.65 24.41
C ASP A 104 -0.36 29.17 24.34
N PRO A 105 0.00 28.54 25.46
CA PRO A 105 1.00 27.46 25.55
C PRO A 105 1.24 26.67 24.25
N THR A 106 2.15 27.12 23.39
CA THR A 106 2.52 26.52 22.07
C THR A 106 1.42 26.43 20.99
N GLY A 107 0.24 26.99 21.22
CA GLY A 107 -0.89 27.06 20.30
C GLY A 107 -1.32 25.69 19.83
N GLU A 108 -1.38 25.52 18.51
CA GLU A 108 -1.71 24.25 17.85
C GLU A 108 -0.68 23.13 18.13
N HIS A 109 0.53 23.48 18.60
CA HIS A 109 1.62 22.52 18.85
C HIS A 109 1.62 21.93 20.27
N LEU A 110 0.71 22.35 21.15
CA LEU A 110 0.63 21.85 22.52
C LEU A 110 0.44 20.33 22.62
N PRO A 111 -0.48 19.69 21.86
CA PRO A 111 -0.64 18.25 21.91
C PRO A 111 0.63 17.51 21.47
N GLN A 112 1.32 18.05 20.46
CA GLN A 112 2.55 17.49 19.90
C GLN A 112 3.70 17.59 20.89
N LEU A 113 3.91 18.76 21.51
CA LEU A 113 4.93 18.95 22.53
C LEU A 113 4.67 18.04 23.74
N ARG A 114 3.42 17.99 24.24
CA ARG A 114 3.05 17.11 25.36
C ARG A 114 3.36 15.65 25.08
N HIS A 115 3.08 15.18 23.87
CA HIS A 115 3.40 13.82 23.46
C HIS A 115 4.92 13.56 23.48
N ILE A 116 5.72 14.45 22.89
CA ILE A 116 7.19 14.33 22.87
C ILE A 116 7.76 14.28 24.30
N LEU A 117 7.27 15.14 25.20
CA LEU A 117 7.72 15.18 26.59
C LEU A 117 7.37 13.88 27.32
N ASN A 118 6.13 13.39 27.17
CA ASN A 118 5.67 12.16 27.81
C ASN A 118 6.44 10.92 27.31
N ASP A 119 6.66 10.82 26.01
CA ASP A 119 7.38 9.70 25.40
C ASP A 119 8.87 9.70 25.78
N TYR A 120 9.47 10.89 25.93
CA TYR A 120 10.85 11.02 26.40
C TYR A 120 10.97 10.65 27.89
N ILE A 121 10.06 11.12 28.74
CA ILE A 121 10.01 10.75 30.16
C ILE A 121 9.82 9.23 30.32
N SER A 122 8.98 8.63 29.49
CA SER A 122 8.72 7.19 29.50
C SER A 122 9.89 6.35 28.96
N GLY A 123 10.86 6.98 28.28
CA GLY A 123 12.01 6.32 27.67
C GLY A 123 11.73 5.62 26.34
N ASP A 124 10.52 5.76 25.79
CA ASP A 124 10.10 5.08 24.56
C ASP A 124 10.90 5.58 23.35
N ILE A 125 11.06 6.90 23.22
CA ILE A 125 11.83 7.52 22.13
C ILE A 125 13.35 7.26 22.27
N THR A 126 13.88 7.18 23.49
CA THR A 126 15.31 6.90 23.70
C THR A 126 15.65 5.42 23.49
N SER A 127 14.71 4.51 23.79
CA SER A 127 14.86 3.07 23.58
C SER A 127 15.01 2.70 22.09
N LEU A 128 14.21 3.33 21.21
CA LEU A 128 14.26 3.15 19.75
C LEU A 128 15.62 3.58 19.18
N GLY A 129 16.20 4.67 19.70
CA GLY A 129 17.55 5.11 19.34
C GLY A 129 18.66 4.18 19.82
N THR A 130 18.53 3.57 21.00
CA THR A 130 19.51 2.59 21.51
C THR A 130 19.49 1.24 20.80
N VAL A 131 18.33 0.80 20.31
CA VAL A 131 18.23 -0.43 19.48
C VAL A 131 18.89 -0.23 18.11
N ILE A 132 18.98 1.03 17.63
CA ILE A 132 19.69 1.40 16.39
C ILE A 132 21.19 1.71 16.66
N ARG A 133 21.55 2.20 17.85
CA ARG A 133 22.93 2.58 18.22
C ARG A 133 23.79 1.42 18.77
N ALA A 134 23.26 0.20 18.87
CA ALA A 134 24.06 -0.99 19.23
C ALA A 134 25.21 -1.32 18.25
N GLY A 135 25.39 -0.53 17.19
CA GLY A 135 26.46 -0.68 16.20
C GLY A 135 27.70 0.22 16.35
N THR A 136 27.69 1.33 17.11
CA THR A 136 28.84 2.27 17.04
C THR A 136 29.13 3.08 18.33
N LEU A 137 30.34 2.83 18.85
CA LEU A 137 31.24 3.72 19.62
C LEU A 137 30.98 3.91 21.13
N THR A 138 31.67 3.10 21.93
CA THR A 138 32.29 3.56 23.19
C THR A 138 33.78 3.82 22.94
N SER A 139 34.22 5.08 22.98
CA SER A 139 35.64 5.41 23.18
C SER A 139 35.99 5.21 24.65
N PRO A 140 36.91 4.29 25.00
CA PRO A 140 37.34 4.13 26.38
C PRO A 140 38.38 5.19 26.71
N LYS A 141 38.09 5.93 27.78
CA LYS A 141 39.04 6.72 28.57
C LYS A 141 40.22 5.83 28.96
N ALA A 142 41.43 6.34 28.76
CA ALA A 142 42.69 5.66 29.04
C ALA A 142 42.70 4.98 30.43
N ALA A 143 42.79 3.66 30.44
CA ALA A 143 43.18 2.85 31.58
C ALA A 143 44.06 1.69 31.07
N GLY A 144 45.10 1.39 31.84
CA GLY A 144 46.31 0.67 31.42
C GLY A 144 46.10 -0.67 30.72
N ARG A 145 47.07 -1.00 29.86
CA ARG A 145 47.18 -2.25 29.10
C ARG A 145 46.98 -3.47 29.99
N PRO A 146 45.94 -4.30 29.78
CA PRO A 146 45.94 -5.68 30.22
C PRO A 146 46.42 -6.55 29.05
N THR A 147 47.46 -7.34 29.28
CA THR A 147 47.89 -8.39 28.36
C THR A 147 46.85 -9.51 28.34
N VAL A 148 45.86 -9.39 27.45
CA VAL A 148 44.88 -10.46 27.22
C VAL A 148 45.58 -11.59 26.48
N ARG A 149 45.81 -12.69 27.21
CA ARG A 149 46.27 -13.97 26.66
C ARG A 149 45.18 -14.46 25.68
N ARG A 150 45.42 -14.30 24.37
CA ARG A 150 44.49 -14.75 23.32
C ARG A 150 44.33 -16.27 23.40
N SER A 151 43.14 -16.70 23.82
CA SER A 151 42.72 -18.10 23.70
C SER A 151 42.45 -18.39 22.21
N PRO A 152 43.07 -19.44 21.61
CA PRO A 152 42.86 -19.78 20.20
C PRO A 152 41.41 -20.20 19.89
N TRP A 153 40.61 -20.49 20.92
CA TRP A 153 39.19 -20.82 20.81
C TRP A 153 38.28 -19.57 20.69
N ALA A 154 38.80 -18.37 20.95
CA ALA A 154 38.04 -17.13 20.78
C ALA A 154 37.85 -16.77 19.29
N GLY A 155 38.86 -17.07 18.46
CA GLY A 155 38.81 -16.79 17.01
C GLY A 155 37.82 -17.68 16.26
N LEU A 156 37.63 -18.94 16.68
CA LEU A 156 36.71 -19.87 16.04
C LEU A 156 35.23 -19.49 16.32
N LYS A 157 34.93 -19.00 17.54
CA LYS A 157 33.59 -18.53 17.90
C LYS A 157 33.18 -17.28 17.14
N THR A 158 34.13 -16.37 16.85
CA THR A 158 33.86 -15.17 16.06
C THR A 158 33.62 -15.49 14.58
N VAL A 159 34.37 -16.45 14.00
CA VAL A 159 34.17 -16.87 12.61
C VAL A 159 32.84 -17.62 12.43
N LEU A 160 32.46 -18.46 13.40
CA LEU A 160 31.17 -19.15 13.35
C LEU A 160 29.99 -18.18 13.49
N GLY A 161 30.14 -17.15 14.32
CA GLY A 161 29.14 -16.09 14.49
C GLY A 161 28.95 -15.23 13.24
N THR A 162 30.03 -14.88 12.53
CA THR A 162 29.92 -14.11 11.29
C THR A 162 29.33 -14.92 10.13
N ILE A 163 29.66 -16.21 10.03
CA ILE A 163 29.04 -17.10 9.04
C ILE A 163 27.54 -17.24 9.32
N LEU A 164 27.14 -17.43 10.58
CA LEU A 164 25.73 -17.52 10.94
C LEU A 164 24.96 -16.23 10.62
N ALA A 165 25.57 -15.07 10.90
CA ALA A 165 24.97 -13.77 10.57
C ALA A 165 24.82 -13.57 9.05
N LEU A 166 25.81 -13.96 8.24
CA LEU A 166 25.73 -13.91 6.78
C LEU A 166 24.65 -14.83 6.23
N VAL A 167 24.55 -16.06 6.74
CA VAL A 167 23.50 -17.01 6.35
C VAL A 167 22.12 -16.45 6.71
N LEU A 168 21.96 -15.91 7.91
CA LEU A 168 20.69 -15.31 8.34
C LEU A 168 20.31 -14.10 7.49
N MET A 169 21.28 -13.25 7.12
CA MET A 169 21.07 -12.12 6.22
C MET A 169 20.60 -12.58 4.84
N LEU A 170 21.22 -13.64 4.30
CA LEU A 170 20.83 -14.21 3.01
C LEU A 170 19.42 -14.81 3.06
N VAL A 171 19.05 -15.46 4.16
CA VAL A 171 17.69 -15.97 4.39
C VAL A 171 16.69 -14.81 4.48
N LEU A 172 16.99 -13.75 5.21
CA LEU A 172 16.13 -12.57 5.29
C LEU A 172 15.95 -11.89 3.94
N LEU A 173 17.02 -11.73 3.16
CA LEU A 173 16.97 -11.15 1.82
C LEU A 173 16.13 -12.00 0.86
N THR A 174 16.25 -13.33 0.91
CA THR A 174 15.44 -14.24 0.08
C THR A 174 13.96 -14.21 0.47
N VAL A 175 13.64 -14.13 1.77
CA VAL A 175 12.26 -13.95 2.26
C VAL A 175 11.69 -12.58 1.85
N ALA A 176 12.46 -11.51 1.99
CA ALA A 176 12.04 -10.17 1.56
C ALA A 176 11.79 -10.13 0.05
N ALA A 177 12.70 -10.69 -0.76
CA ALA A 177 12.56 -10.76 -2.20
C ALA A 177 11.32 -11.56 -2.63
N THR A 178 11.02 -12.68 -1.96
CA THR A 178 9.81 -13.47 -2.26
C THR A 178 8.52 -12.75 -1.86
N LEU A 179 8.50 -12.05 -0.73
CA LEU A 179 7.33 -11.27 -0.30
C LEU A 179 7.06 -10.08 -1.23
N VAL A 180 8.11 -9.35 -1.63
CA VAL A 180 8.01 -8.25 -2.58
C VAL A 180 7.58 -8.76 -3.96
N GLY A 181 8.16 -9.86 -4.44
CA GLY A 181 7.77 -10.49 -5.70
C GLY A 181 6.29 -10.84 -5.73
N ARG A 182 5.76 -11.48 -4.67
CA ARG A 182 4.33 -11.81 -4.58
C ARG A 182 3.42 -10.59 -4.60
N ARG A 183 3.84 -9.45 -4.04
CA ARG A 183 3.01 -8.25 -3.96
C ARG A 183 3.08 -7.36 -5.19
N VAL A 184 4.23 -7.30 -5.86
CA VAL A 184 4.46 -6.41 -7.00
C VAL A 184 4.08 -7.08 -8.33
N LEU A 185 4.16 -8.42 -8.41
CA LEU A 185 3.93 -9.17 -9.65
C LEU A 185 2.50 -9.66 -9.83
N LEU A 186 1.65 -9.54 -8.80
CA LEU A 186 0.25 -9.97 -8.86
C LEU A 186 -0.65 -8.73 -8.78
N THR A 187 -1.50 -8.57 -9.79
CA THR A 187 -2.56 -7.55 -9.80
C THR A 187 -3.91 -8.26 -9.84
N ASP A 188 -4.71 -8.09 -8.80
CA ASP A 188 -6.10 -8.56 -8.77
C ASP A 188 -6.94 -7.73 -9.76
N LEU A 189 -7.71 -8.39 -10.62
CA LEU A 189 -8.67 -7.66 -11.44
C LEU A 189 -9.93 -7.35 -10.61
N PRO A 190 -10.45 -6.11 -10.68
CA PRO A 190 -11.64 -5.72 -9.93
C PRO A 190 -12.94 -6.32 -10.46
N ALA A 191 -12.93 -6.97 -11.62
CA ALA A 191 -14.13 -7.49 -12.27
C ALA A 191 -14.29 -9.01 -12.05
N PRO A 192 -15.49 -9.47 -11.65
CA PRO A 192 -15.77 -10.89 -11.57
C PRO A 192 -15.72 -11.49 -12.98
N ALA A 193 -14.99 -12.59 -13.13
CA ALA A 193 -15.04 -13.42 -14.32
C ALA A 193 -16.01 -14.58 -14.08
N GLN A 194 -16.47 -15.20 -15.15
CA GLN A 194 -17.36 -16.35 -15.08
C GLN A 194 -16.88 -17.48 -15.99
N ILE A 195 -17.06 -18.71 -15.53
CA ILE A 195 -16.83 -19.89 -16.36
C ILE A 195 -18.01 -20.02 -17.33
N ALA A 196 -17.72 -20.12 -18.63
CA ALA A 196 -18.71 -20.26 -19.69
C ALA A 196 -18.33 -21.43 -20.61
N ILE A 197 -19.30 -21.92 -21.38
CA ILE A 197 -19.04 -22.90 -22.43
C ILE A 197 -18.72 -22.15 -23.73
N ALA A 198 -17.60 -22.49 -24.36
CA ALA A 198 -17.19 -21.92 -25.63
C ALA A 198 -18.17 -22.34 -26.73
N GLY A 199 -18.60 -21.36 -27.53
CA GLY A 199 -19.54 -21.63 -28.60
C GLY A 199 -20.18 -20.37 -29.16
N GLU A 200 -20.87 -20.55 -30.28
CA GLU A 200 -21.72 -19.53 -30.89
C GLU A 200 -23.03 -19.42 -30.12
N THR A 201 -23.55 -18.22 -29.96
CA THR A 201 -24.79 -18.00 -29.22
C THR A 201 -25.93 -17.74 -30.17
N LEU A 202 -26.93 -18.62 -30.19
CA LEU A 202 -28.22 -18.31 -30.78
C LEU A 202 -28.97 -17.38 -29.83
N ARG A 203 -29.33 -16.21 -30.36
CA ARG A 203 -30.02 -15.15 -29.62
C ARG A 203 -31.46 -15.03 -30.08
N ALA A 204 -32.35 -14.66 -29.17
CA ALA A 204 -33.74 -14.37 -29.47
C ALA A 204 -33.82 -13.26 -30.54
N VAL A 205 -34.64 -13.47 -31.57
CA VAL A 205 -34.78 -12.53 -32.69
C VAL A 205 -35.81 -11.43 -32.44
N ALA A 206 -36.68 -11.61 -31.44
CA ALA A 206 -37.75 -10.68 -31.08
C ALA A 206 -38.09 -10.80 -29.59
N ASP A 207 -38.72 -9.75 -29.04
CA ASP A 207 -39.25 -9.73 -27.69
C ASP A 207 -40.49 -10.63 -27.58
N GLY A 208 -40.54 -11.51 -26.58
CA GLY A 208 -41.67 -12.42 -26.44
C GLY A 208 -41.48 -13.52 -25.40
N GLN A 209 -42.22 -14.60 -25.55
CA GLN A 209 -42.14 -15.79 -24.70
C GLN A 209 -41.68 -17.00 -25.52
N ILE A 210 -40.71 -17.77 -25.00
CA ILE A 210 -40.30 -19.04 -25.60
C ILE A 210 -41.46 -20.04 -25.48
N THR A 211 -42.03 -20.48 -26.59
CA THR A 211 -43.14 -21.46 -26.62
C THR A 211 -42.70 -22.87 -26.97
N TYR A 212 -41.47 -23.03 -27.46
CA TYR A 212 -40.86 -24.30 -27.76
C TYR A 212 -39.35 -24.17 -27.63
N LEU A 213 -38.69 -25.19 -27.07
CA LEU A 213 -37.24 -25.24 -26.93
C LEU A 213 -36.75 -26.68 -27.03
N ASP A 214 -35.94 -26.95 -28.03
CA ASP A 214 -35.31 -28.24 -28.25
C ASP A 214 -33.79 -28.07 -28.49
N PRO A 215 -32.96 -28.28 -27.45
CA PRO A 215 -31.52 -28.16 -27.57
C PRO A 215 -30.88 -29.34 -28.33
N GLU A 216 -31.61 -30.42 -28.59
CA GLU A 216 -31.10 -31.58 -29.32
C GLU A 216 -31.55 -31.61 -30.80
N ALA A 217 -32.24 -30.56 -31.26
CA ALA A 217 -32.72 -30.46 -32.63
C ALA A 217 -31.56 -30.54 -33.65
N PRO A 218 -31.65 -31.41 -34.67
CA PRO A 218 -30.64 -31.51 -35.71
C PRO A 218 -30.65 -30.30 -36.64
N GLN A 219 -29.61 -30.17 -37.46
CA GLN A 219 -29.48 -29.07 -38.41
C GLN A 219 -30.73 -28.91 -39.28
N GLY A 220 -31.27 -27.68 -39.32
CA GLY A 220 -32.45 -27.33 -40.10
C GLY A 220 -33.80 -27.60 -39.43
N GLU A 221 -33.82 -28.32 -38.31
CA GLU A 221 -35.02 -28.46 -37.48
C GLU A 221 -35.17 -27.29 -36.50
N VAL A 222 -36.38 -27.12 -35.95
CA VAL A 222 -36.69 -25.99 -35.06
C VAL A 222 -35.98 -26.19 -33.73
N ALA A 223 -35.07 -25.27 -33.40
CA ALA A 223 -34.35 -25.26 -32.13
C ALA A 223 -35.14 -24.55 -31.03
N TYR A 224 -35.81 -23.44 -31.37
CA TYR A 224 -36.74 -22.78 -30.45
C TYR A 224 -37.79 -21.95 -31.21
N ALA A 225 -38.92 -21.69 -30.56
CA ALA A 225 -39.94 -20.79 -31.06
C ALA A 225 -40.27 -19.70 -30.03
N VAL A 226 -40.52 -18.48 -30.53
CA VAL A 226 -40.89 -17.31 -29.72
C VAL A 226 -42.27 -16.84 -30.13
N ALA A 227 -43.21 -16.80 -29.19
CA ALA A 227 -44.44 -16.02 -29.33
C ALA A 227 -44.09 -14.54 -29.08
N SER A 228 -43.95 -13.79 -30.16
CA SER A 228 -43.60 -12.38 -30.14
C SER A 228 -44.71 -11.53 -29.54
N THR A 229 -44.35 -10.41 -28.95
CA THR A 229 -45.29 -9.35 -28.53
C THR A 229 -46.09 -8.75 -29.70
N SER A 230 -45.62 -8.94 -30.95
CA SER A 230 -46.36 -8.59 -32.18
C SER A 230 -47.53 -9.55 -32.50
N GLY A 231 -47.67 -10.66 -31.78
CA GLY A 231 -48.68 -11.69 -32.02
C GLY A 231 -48.27 -12.77 -33.03
N GLU A 232 -47.07 -12.70 -33.59
CA GLU A 232 -46.51 -13.71 -34.48
C GLU A 232 -45.71 -14.76 -33.70
N THR A 233 -45.67 -16.00 -34.21
CA THR A 233 -44.76 -17.03 -33.69
C THR A 233 -43.58 -17.19 -34.63
N LEU A 234 -42.38 -16.88 -34.13
CA LEU A 234 -41.15 -16.99 -34.89
C LEU A 234 -40.46 -18.29 -34.52
N SER A 235 -40.21 -19.16 -35.50
CA SER A 235 -39.49 -20.43 -35.31
C SER A 235 -38.08 -20.31 -35.85
N ILE A 236 -37.09 -20.61 -35.01
CA ILE A 236 -35.67 -20.47 -35.33
C ILE A 236 -35.09 -21.88 -35.48
N ALA A 237 -34.50 -22.15 -36.63
CA ALA A 237 -33.91 -23.45 -36.95
C ALA A 237 -32.45 -23.56 -36.47
N MET A 238 -32.03 -24.78 -36.15
CA MET A 238 -30.64 -25.08 -35.77
C MET A 238 -29.70 -24.87 -36.97
N PRO A 239 -28.65 -24.03 -36.87
CA PRO A 239 -27.78 -23.72 -38.01
C PRO A 239 -26.74 -24.79 -38.29
N CYS A 240 -26.43 -25.67 -37.33
CA CYS A 240 -25.43 -26.74 -37.44
C CYS A 240 -25.89 -28.04 -36.78
N ASP A 241 -25.27 -29.16 -37.17
CA ASP A 241 -25.36 -30.43 -36.45
C ASP A 241 -24.31 -30.42 -35.32
N CYS A 242 -24.66 -29.72 -34.25
CA CYS A 242 -23.76 -29.34 -33.17
C CYS A 242 -24.45 -29.57 -31.82
N ARG A 243 -23.67 -29.75 -30.75
CA ARG A 243 -24.25 -29.85 -29.41
C ARG A 243 -24.70 -28.46 -28.98
N SER A 244 -25.93 -28.34 -28.49
CA SER A 244 -26.42 -27.10 -27.91
C SER A 244 -26.75 -27.23 -26.43
N VAL A 245 -26.57 -26.13 -25.69
CA VAL A 245 -26.88 -26.03 -24.27
C VAL A 245 -27.69 -24.76 -24.03
N THR A 246 -28.75 -24.86 -23.23
CA THR A 246 -29.61 -23.73 -22.84
C THR A 246 -28.87 -22.75 -21.92
N VAL A 247 -29.00 -21.46 -22.18
CA VAL A 247 -28.32 -20.40 -21.41
C VAL A 247 -29.32 -19.70 -20.49
N GLY A 248 -29.62 -20.32 -19.34
CA GLY A 248 -30.46 -19.68 -18.31
C GLY A 248 -31.93 -19.44 -18.71
N ILE A 249 -32.39 -20.09 -19.78
CA ILE A 249 -33.73 -19.95 -20.35
C ILE A 249 -34.36 -21.34 -20.47
N ALA A 250 -35.67 -21.39 -20.25
CA ALA A 250 -36.49 -22.58 -20.42
C ALA A 250 -37.73 -22.27 -21.27
N GLU A 251 -38.47 -23.31 -21.66
CA GLU A 251 -39.79 -23.12 -22.26
C GLU A 251 -40.70 -22.35 -21.29
N GLY A 252 -41.42 -21.37 -21.81
CA GLY A 252 -42.23 -20.43 -21.04
C GLY A 252 -41.48 -19.21 -20.52
N SER A 253 -40.16 -19.11 -20.66
CA SER A 253 -39.39 -17.91 -20.28
C SER A 253 -39.71 -16.72 -21.20
N THR A 254 -39.74 -15.51 -20.62
CA THR A 254 -39.80 -14.26 -21.37
C THR A 254 -38.40 -13.84 -21.77
N VAL A 255 -38.23 -13.39 -23.02
CA VAL A 255 -36.95 -12.99 -23.59
C VAL A 255 -37.05 -11.67 -24.31
N LEU A 256 -35.94 -10.93 -24.33
CA LEU A 256 -35.78 -9.74 -25.16
C LEU A 256 -35.00 -10.07 -26.44
N ALA A 257 -35.23 -9.28 -27.49
CA ALA A 257 -34.47 -9.36 -28.74
C ALA A 257 -32.97 -9.19 -28.45
N GLY A 258 -32.16 -10.13 -28.92
CA GLY A 258 -30.72 -10.21 -28.67
C GLY A 258 -30.32 -11.01 -27.43
N GLU A 259 -31.26 -11.44 -26.59
CA GLU A 259 -30.97 -12.25 -25.40
C GLU A 259 -30.48 -13.66 -25.77
N PRO A 260 -29.43 -14.20 -25.13
CA PRO A 260 -28.87 -15.50 -25.47
C PRO A 260 -29.80 -16.66 -25.07
N VAL A 261 -30.19 -17.53 -26.02
CA VAL A 261 -31.09 -18.67 -25.78
C VAL A 261 -30.33 -19.99 -25.73
N LEU A 262 -29.61 -20.31 -26.80
CA LEU A 262 -28.80 -21.53 -26.90
C LEU A 262 -27.34 -21.17 -27.15
N ARG A 263 -26.44 -21.97 -26.58
CA ARG A 263 -25.00 -21.96 -26.89
C ARG A 263 -24.69 -23.20 -27.71
N LEU A 264 -24.15 -22.99 -28.92
CA LEU A 264 -23.78 -24.02 -29.88
C LEU A 264 -22.29 -24.31 -29.80
N THR A 265 -21.91 -25.57 -29.61
CA THR A 265 -20.52 -26.01 -29.58
C THR A 265 -20.28 -27.11 -30.61
N GLN A 266 -19.20 -26.96 -31.38
CA GLN A 266 -18.72 -28.00 -32.29
C GLN A 266 -17.84 -28.99 -31.51
N GLY A 267 -18.28 -30.25 -31.42
CA GLY A 267 -17.53 -31.31 -30.72
C GLY A 267 -17.75 -31.30 -29.21
N GLU A 268 -16.69 -31.57 -28.44
CA GLU A 268 -16.78 -31.59 -26.97
C GLU A 268 -16.89 -30.17 -26.39
N PRO A 269 -17.72 -29.98 -25.34
CA PRO A 269 -17.88 -28.68 -24.70
C PRO A 269 -16.58 -28.22 -24.06
N VAL A 270 -15.95 -27.21 -24.65
CA VAL A 270 -14.75 -26.56 -24.08
C VAL A 270 -15.19 -25.46 -23.14
N THR A 271 -14.72 -25.48 -21.90
CA THR A 271 -14.94 -24.41 -20.94
C THR A 271 -13.95 -23.27 -21.17
N ILE A 272 -14.44 -22.04 -21.20
CA ILE A 272 -13.67 -20.81 -21.25
C ILE A 272 -14.01 -19.95 -20.04
N VAL A 273 -13.17 -18.97 -19.73
CA VAL A 273 -13.47 -17.95 -18.72
C VAL A 273 -13.71 -16.63 -19.42
N GLU A 274 -14.91 -16.08 -19.27
CA GLU A 274 -15.29 -14.77 -19.80
C GLU A 274 -15.18 -13.72 -18.69
N ALA A 275 -14.56 -12.58 -18.99
CA ALA A 275 -14.35 -11.51 -18.03
C ALA A 275 -14.47 -10.14 -18.68
N ASN A 276 -14.91 -9.15 -17.91
CA ASN A 276 -14.97 -7.75 -18.35
C ASN A 276 -13.82 -6.97 -17.72
N VAL A 277 -12.74 -6.75 -18.47
CA VAL A 277 -11.48 -6.21 -17.95
C VAL A 277 -11.41 -4.70 -18.20
N PRO A 278 -11.04 -3.87 -17.20
CA PRO A 278 -10.80 -2.46 -17.43
C PRO A 278 -9.75 -2.22 -18.52
N ARG A 279 -9.99 -1.24 -19.40
CA ARG A 279 -9.09 -0.93 -20.53
C ARG A 279 -7.63 -0.68 -20.10
N GLN A 280 -7.43 -0.09 -18.92
CA GLN A 280 -6.10 0.15 -18.33
C GLN A 280 -5.33 -1.14 -18.00
N ASP A 281 -6.04 -2.24 -17.71
CA ASP A 281 -5.45 -3.53 -17.33
C ASP A 281 -5.30 -4.48 -18.53
N LEU A 282 -5.95 -4.18 -19.65
CA LEU A 282 -5.91 -4.99 -20.87
C LEU A 282 -4.49 -5.16 -21.40
N PHE A 283 -3.69 -4.08 -21.40
CA PHE A 283 -2.31 -4.14 -21.86
C PHE A 283 -1.44 -5.03 -20.97
N ALA A 284 -1.64 -4.96 -19.64
CA ALA A 284 -0.93 -5.83 -18.70
C ALA A 284 -1.33 -7.31 -18.89
N LEU A 285 -2.61 -7.58 -19.16
CA LEU A 285 -3.11 -8.92 -19.46
C LEU A 285 -2.50 -9.48 -20.75
N GLN A 286 -2.42 -8.67 -21.81
CA GLN A 286 -1.78 -9.05 -23.08
C GLN A 286 -0.29 -9.33 -22.92
N GLN A 287 0.43 -8.48 -22.17
CA GLN A 287 1.86 -8.70 -21.90
C GLN A 287 2.13 -9.96 -21.08
N ALA A 288 1.25 -10.28 -20.12
CA ALA A 288 1.35 -11.49 -19.33
C ALA A 288 0.94 -12.76 -20.12
N GLY A 289 0.31 -12.60 -21.29
CA GLY A 289 -0.22 -13.70 -22.10
C GLY A 289 -1.48 -14.38 -21.51
N GLY A 290 -1.96 -13.92 -20.35
CA GLY A 290 -3.05 -14.57 -19.63
C GLY A 290 -3.17 -14.13 -18.17
N ALA A 291 -4.03 -14.81 -17.42
CA ALA A 291 -4.27 -14.57 -16.01
C ALA A 291 -4.42 -15.87 -15.22
N GLU A 292 -4.05 -15.83 -13.95
CA GLU A 292 -4.36 -16.88 -12.98
C GLU A 292 -5.85 -16.77 -12.59
N ILE A 293 -6.57 -17.85 -12.84
CA ILE A 293 -7.98 -18.04 -12.50
C ILE A 293 -8.04 -18.71 -11.14
N ARG A 294 -8.67 -18.07 -10.16
CA ARG A 294 -8.90 -18.61 -8.83
C ARG A 294 -10.35 -19.04 -8.69
N LEU A 295 -10.55 -20.34 -8.53
CA LEU A 295 -11.85 -20.95 -8.33
C LEU A 295 -12.33 -20.74 -6.89
N SER A 296 -13.63 -20.92 -6.67
CA SER A 296 -14.29 -20.79 -5.36
C SER A 296 -13.79 -21.84 -4.35
N ASP A 297 -13.36 -23.01 -4.83
CA ASP A 297 -12.77 -24.09 -4.04
C ASP A 297 -11.31 -23.81 -3.62
N GLY A 298 -10.74 -22.68 -4.07
CA GLY A 298 -9.38 -22.25 -3.75
C GLY A 298 -8.30 -22.79 -4.70
N ARG A 299 -8.64 -23.65 -5.67
CA ARG A 299 -7.73 -24.06 -6.74
C ARG A 299 -7.39 -22.87 -7.64
N THR A 300 -6.19 -22.88 -8.19
CA THR A 300 -5.77 -21.91 -9.20
C THR A 300 -5.33 -22.60 -10.47
N VAL A 301 -5.74 -22.05 -11.61
CA VAL A 301 -5.43 -22.54 -12.96
C VAL A 301 -5.01 -21.34 -13.80
N PHE A 302 -3.98 -21.48 -14.63
CA PHE A 302 -3.61 -20.42 -15.56
C PHE A 302 -4.51 -20.47 -16.80
N GLY A 303 -5.03 -19.32 -17.21
CA GLY A 303 -5.81 -19.16 -18.44
C GLY A 303 -5.08 -18.25 -19.41
N GLN A 304 -4.83 -18.73 -20.61
CA GLN A 304 -4.20 -17.95 -21.68
C GLN A 304 -5.24 -17.06 -22.36
N LEU A 305 -4.84 -15.85 -22.73
CA LEU A 305 -5.72 -14.94 -23.46
C LEU A 305 -5.99 -15.48 -24.86
N ASP A 306 -7.27 -15.66 -25.22
CA ASP A 306 -7.66 -16.07 -26.56
C ASP A 306 -7.20 -14.99 -27.56
N SER A 307 -6.42 -15.39 -28.56
CA SER A 307 -5.88 -14.52 -29.60
C SER A 307 -6.97 -13.87 -30.47
N ARG A 308 -8.20 -14.39 -30.43
CA ARG A 308 -9.37 -13.77 -31.06
C ARG A 308 -9.94 -12.59 -30.27
N THR A 309 -9.49 -12.37 -29.04
CA THR A 309 -9.85 -11.20 -28.23
C THR A 309 -9.17 -9.97 -28.82
N SER A 310 -9.76 -9.40 -29.86
CA SER A 310 -9.30 -8.16 -30.48
C SER A 310 -9.99 -6.97 -29.82
N ALA A 311 -9.20 -6.00 -29.34
CA ALA A 311 -9.67 -4.70 -28.83
C ALA A 311 -10.33 -3.81 -29.91
N VAL A 312 -10.69 -4.39 -31.06
CA VAL A 312 -11.09 -3.69 -32.28
C VAL A 312 -12.61 -3.46 -32.32
N ASP A 313 -13.40 -4.23 -31.57
CA ASP A 313 -14.86 -4.06 -31.48
C ASP A 313 -15.32 -3.11 -30.35
N LEU A 314 -14.41 -2.29 -29.81
CA LEU A 314 -14.72 -1.37 -28.72
C LEU A 314 -15.57 -0.20 -29.22
N ALA A 315 -16.82 -0.13 -28.79
CA ALA A 315 -17.61 1.09 -28.91
C ALA A 315 -16.91 2.23 -28.13
N PRO A 316 -16.82 3.45 -28.68
CA PRO A 316 -16.26 4.59 -27.95
C PRO A 316 -17.13 4.88 -26.71
N GLY A 317 -16.54 4.71 -25.51
CA GLY A 317 -17.20 4.96 -24.22
C GLY A 317 -17.27 3.76 -23.26
N GLU A 318 -16.93 2.54 -23.72
CA GLU A 318 -16.87 1.37 -22.82
C GLU A 318 -15.49 1.25 -22.14
N ASP A 319 -15.48 1.44 -20.81
CA ASP A 319 -14.30 1.28 -19.96
C ASP A 319 -13.94 -0.18 -19.68
N LEU A 320 -14.91 -1.08 -19.82
CA LEU A 320 -14.76 -2.52 -19.65
C LEU A 320 -14.69 -3.22 -21.00
N VAL A 321 -13.71 -4.10 -21.16
CA VAL A 321 -13.45 -4.85 -22.38
C VAL A 321 -13.74 -6.32 -22.13
N PRO A 322 -14.67 -6.96 -22.88
CA PRO A 322 -14.89 -8.39 -22.75
C PRO A 322 -13.66 -9.15 -23.27
N VAL A 323 -13.12 -10.04 -22.46
CA VAL A 323 -12.00 -10.91 -22.80
C VAL A 323 -12.36 -12.37 -22.56
N ARG A 324 -11.73 -13.25 -23.33
CA ARG A 324 -11.86 -14.70 -23.19
C ARG A 324 -10.52 -15.30 -22.81
N LEU A 325 -10.50 -16.08 -21.74
CA LEU A 325 -9.35 -16.83 -21.28
C LEU A 325 -9.61 -18.32 -21.51
N MET A 326 -8.64 -19.01 -22.11
CA MET A 326 -8.66 -20.45 -22.30
C MET A 326 -7.81 -21.11 -21.21
N PRO A 327 -8.42 -21.85 -20.26
CA PRO A 327 -7.70 -22.56 -19.21
C PRO A 327 -6.72 -23.58 -19.80
N GLU A 328 -5.51 -23.66 -19.24
CA GLU A 328 -4.51 -24.67 -19.66
C GLU A 328 -4.94 -26.10 -19.30
N ALA A 329 -5.61 -26.24 -18.16
CA ALA A 329 -6.27 -27.46 -17.75
C ALA A 329 -7.78 -27.31 -17.98
N PRO A 330 -8.44 -28.23 -18.71
CA PRO A 330 -9.87 -28.15 -18.98
C PRO A 330 -10.62 -28.13 -17.65
N LEU A 331 -11.54 -27.18 -17.51
CA LEU A 331 -12.45 -27.10 -16.38
C LEU A 331 -13.65 -28.00 -16.67
N SER A 332 -14.25 -28.51 -15.61
CA SER A 332 -15.45 -29.34 -15.75
C SER A 332 -16.66 -28.45 -16.08
N THR A 333 -17.58 -28.97 -16.91
CA THR A 333 -18.74 -28.23 -17.42
C THR A 333 -19.79 -27.92 -16.35
N ASP A 334 -19.77 -28.65 -15.23
CA ASP A 334 -20.58 -28.39 -14.03
C ASP A 334 -20.23 -27.06 -13.34
N LEU A 335 -19.05 -26.51 -13.62
CA LEU A 335 -18.63 -25.21 -13.09
C LEU A 335 -19.13 -24.03 -13.94
N ALA A 336 -19.81 -24.29 -15.07
CA ALA A 336 -20.35 -23.23 -15.92
C ALA A 336 -21.34 -22.33 -15.15
N GLY A 337 -21.22 -21.01 -15.34
CA GLY A 337 -21.97 -19.97 -14.62
C GLY A 337 -21.36 -19.57 -13.28
N GLN A 338 -20.32 -20.26 -12.79
CA GLN A 338 -19.67 -19.90 -11.54
C GLN A 338 -18.75 -18.68 -11.70
N ALA A 339 -18.82 -17.77 -10.73
CA ALA A 339 -17.93 -16.62 -10.64
C ALA A 339 -16.54 -17.04 -10.14
N VAL A 340 -15.50 -16.49 -10.78
CA VAL A 340 -14.09 -16.74 -10.47
C VAL A 340 -13.33 -15.43 -10.38
N ALA A 341 -12.27 -15.40 -9.57
CA ALA A 341 -11.39 -14.25 -9.45
C ALA A 341 -10.22 -14.38 -10.42
N LEU A 342 -9.82 -13.26 -11.03
CA LEU A 342 -8.68 -13.21 -11.95
C LEU A 342 -7.52 -12.42 -11.35
N ARG A 343 -6.30 -12.91 -11.61
CA ARG A 343 -5.05 -12.26 -11.24
C ARG A 343 -4.10 -12.21 -12.43
N ILE A 344 -3.66 -11.03 -12.80
CA ILE A 344 -2.58 -10.89 -13.78
C ILE A 344 -1.27 -11.18 -13.07
N ARG A 345 -0.58 -12.24 -13.51
CA ARG A 345 0.80 -12.50 -13.12
C ARG A 345 1.70 -11.79 -14.11
N ARG A 346 2.25 -10.65 -13.72
CA ARG A 346 3.31 -10.00 -14.48
C ARG A 346 4.55 -10.86 -14.33
N ASP A 347 5.04 -11.39 -15.44
CA ASP A 347 6.32 -12.07 -15.40
C ASP A 347 7.40 -11.05 -15.03
N ALA A 348 8.23 -11.38 -14.04
CA ALA A 348 9.36 -10.53 -13.64
C ALA A 348 10.49 -10.52 -14.69
N GLY A 349 10.16 -10.84 -15.94
CA GLY A 349 11.06 -11.13 -17.05
C GLY A 349 12.23 -10.15 -17.12
N ASN A 350 13.44 -10.72 -17.16
CA ASN A 350 14.75 -10.09 -17.24
C ASN A 350 15.24 -9.22 -16.07
N LEU A 351 14.40 -8.81 -15.12
CA LEU A 351 14.88 -7.99 -13.99
C LEU A 351 15.67 -8.80 -12.94
N LEU A 352 15.37 -10.10 -12.81
CA LEU A 352 16.04 -11.02 -11.87
C LEU A 352 16.79 -12.16 -12.55
N ALA A 353 16.76 -12.25 -13.88
CA ALA A 353 17.52 -13.26 -14.65
C ALA A 353 19.01 -13.33 -14.27
N PRO A 354 19.77 -12.22 -14.17
CA PRO A 354 21.19 -12.28 -13.78
C PRO A 354 21.40 -12.73 -12.32
N VAL A 355 20.41 -12.50 -11.45
CA VAL A 355 20.45 -12.98 -10.05
C VAL A 355 20.16 -14.47 -10.01
N ALA A 356 19.19 -14.96 -10.79
CA ALA A 356 18.84 -16.38 -10.87
C ALA A 356 19.98 -17.22 -11.47
N GLU A 357 20.65 -16.73 -12.52
CA GLU A 357 21.85 -17.35 -13.08
C GLU A 357 23.02 -17.33 -12.09
N GLY A 358 23.28 -16.19 -11.43
CA GLY A 358 24.32 -16.10 -10.40
C GLY A 358 24.09 -17.02 -9.19
N TRP A 359 22.83 -17.29 -8.84
CA TRP A 359 22.48 -18.25 -7.79
C TRP A 359 22.65 -19.71 -8.23
N ALA A 360 22.37 -20.03 -9.51
CA ALA A 360 22.62 -21.36 -10.06
C ALA A 360 24.12 -21.66 -10.10
N ASP A 361 24.94 -20.70 -10.52
CA ASP A 361 26.41 -20.81 -10.54
C ASP A 361 27.01 -20.92 -9.14
N ALA A 362 26.51 -20.12 -8.18
CA ALA A 362 26.93 -20.23 -6.79
C ALA A 362 26.58 -21.59 -6.17
N ARG A 363 25.42 -22.15 -6.52
CA ARG A 363 25.01 -23.49 -6.06
C ARG A 363 25.89 -24.58 -6.67
N ALA A 364 26.20 -24.47 -7.96
CA ALA A 364 27.12 -25.38 -8.66
C ALA A 364 28.53 -25.34 -8.03
N PHE A 365 29.03 -24.16 -7.71
CA PHE A 365 30.32 -23.97 -7.03
C PHE A 365 30.34 -24.55 -5.60
N LEU A 366 29.26 -24.36 -4.83
CA LEU A 366 29.17 -24.96 -3.50
C LEU A 366 29.07 -26.49 -3.55
N THR A 367 28.40 -27.05 -4.56
CA THR A 367 28.37 -28.50 -4.78
C THR A 367 29.71 -29.06 -5.22
N SER A 368 30.50 -28.32 -6.01
CA SER A 368 31.85 -28.76 -6.42
C SER A 368 32.85 -28.72 -5.27
N LEU A 369 32.74 -27.74 -4.35
CA LEU A 369 33.52 -27.70 -3.11
C LEU A 369 33.22 -28.88 -2.18
N TRP A 370 31.96 -29.31 -2.10
CA TRP A 370 31.58 -30.50 -1.33
C TRP A 370 32.01 -31.82 -1.98
N ALA A 371 32.06 -31.88 -3.32
CA ALA A 371 32.54 -33.05 -4.05
C ALA A 371 34.07 -33.22 -3.96
N GLY A 372 34.83 -32.13 -3.91
CA GLY A 372 36.30 -32.16 -3.76
C GLY A 372 36.80 -32.60 -2.37
N ALA A 373 35.96 -32.54 -1.33
CA ALA A 373 36.31 -32.94 0.03
C ALA A 373 36.11 -34.45 0.32
N ARG A 374 35.76 -35.26 -0.69
CA ARG A 374 35.54 -36.72 -0.57
C ARG A 374 36.44 -37.57 -1.47
N GLN A 375 37.65 -37.10 -1.81
CA GLN A 375 38.67 -37.98 -2.38
C GLN A 375 39.84 -38.08 -1.40
N PRO A 376 40.16 -39.29 -0.89
CA PRO A 376 41.22 -39.51 0.09
C PRO A 376 42.62 -39.29 -0.48
#